data_AF-A0A096BNK7-F1
#
_entry.id   AF-A0A096BNK7-F1
#
_cell.length_a   1.000
_cell.length_b   1.000
_cell.length_c   1.000
_cell.angle_alpha   90.00
_cell.angle_beta   90.00
_cell.angle_gamma   90.00
#
_symmetry.space_group_name_H-M   'P 1'
#
loop_
_entity.id
_entity.type
_entity.pdbx_description
1 polymer ?
#
loop_
_entity_poly.entity_id
_entity_poly.type
_entity_poly.pdbx_seq_one_letter_code
_entity_poly.pdbx_strand_id
1 'polypeptide(L)'
;MKVKVEKVIHPSVWISGIGIGELRVANIPLKRAHSVRNLVSRFNRFCGEDRGRFLHVSYNSVAHRMAIFAISTEQRNLERDILADEHEWKEKLPKGFFSDEPWEEGKEYE
;
A
#
# COMPACT_ATOMS: atom_id res chain seq x y z
N MET A 1 -4.87 12.21 7.26
CA MET A 1 -4.45 11.15 8.20
C MET A 1 -2.95 11.19 8.26
N LYS A 2 -2.34 11.33 9.45
CA LYS A 2 -0.87 11.40 9.52
C LYS A 2 -0.25 10.02 9.25
N VAL A 3 0.63 9.94 8.26
CA VAL A 3 1.38 8.73 7.93
C VAL A 3 2.87 9.03 7.91
N LYS A 4 3.63 8.23 8.64
CA LYS A 4 5.08 8.28 8.65
C LYS A 4 5.63 7.55 7.42
N VAL A 5 6.56 8.17 6.70
CA VAL A 5 7.25 7.51 5.59
C VAL A 5 8.27 6.53 6.14
N GLU A 6 8.10 5.27 5.79
CA GLU A 6 8.92 4.17 6.27
C GLU A 6 10.15 3.93 5.38
N LYS A 7 11.21 3.48 6.02
CA LYS A 7 12.40 2.95 5.34
C LYS A 7 12.25 1.45 5.13
N VAL A 8 12.19 1.03 3.86
CA VAL A 8 11.97 -0.39 3.51
C VAL A 8 13.27 -1.08 3.13
N ILE A 9 13.81 -1.84 4.08
CA ILE A 9 14.96 -2.72 3.86
C ILE A 9 14.51 -4.01 3.17
N HIS A 10 13.55 -4.72 3.77
CA HIS A 10 13.01 -5.99 3.28
C HIS A 10 11.51 -5.85 2.92
N PRO A 11 11.16 -5.72 1.63
CA PRO A 11 9.77 -5.51 1.21
C PRO A 11 8.82 -6.64 1.63
N SER A 12 9.29 -7.89 1.70
CA SER A 12 8.47 -9.02 2.17
C SER A 12 8.04 -8.85 3.63
N VAL A 13 8.96 -8.44 4.51
CA VAL A 13 8.66 -8.19 5.93
C VAL A 13 7.68 -7.02 6.05
N TRP A 14 7.95 -5.94 5.31
CA TRP A 14 7.10 -4.75 5.27
C TRP A 14 5.65 -5.07 4.87
N ILE A 15 5.49 -5.88 3.82
CA ILE A 15 4.19 -6.36 3.33
C ILE A 15 3.53 -7.31 4.34
N SER A 16 4.28 -8.26 4.89
CA SER A 16 3.70 -9.31 5.76
C SER A 16 3.26 -8.79 7.14
N GLY A 17 3.86 -7.69 7.60
CA GLY A 17 3.65 -7.13 8.93
C GLY A 17 2.52 -6.11 9.03
N ILE A 18 1.81 -5.81 7.94
CA ILE A 18 0.70 -4.86 7.92
C ILE A 18 -0.59 -5.47 8.49
N GLY A 19 -1.26 -4.75 9.39
CA GLY A 19 -2.56 -5.10 9.97
C GLY A 19 -3.74 -4.58 9.15
N ILE A 20 -4.93 -5.18 9.31
CA ILE A 20 -6.16 -4.69 8.66
C ILE A 20 -6.45 -3.25 9.11
N GLY A 21 -6.81 -2.37 8.17
CA GLY A 21 -7.05 -0.96 8.40
C GLY A 21 -5.78 -0.09 8.45
N GLU A 22 -4.60 -0.70 8.38
CA GLU A 22 -3.33 0.03 8.40
C GLU A 22 -2.96 0.53 6.99
N LEU A 23 -2.49 1.78 6.92
CA LEU A 23 -1.85 2.36 5.73
C LEU A 23 -0.36 2.53 6.00
N ARG A 24 0.47 1.97 5.12
CA ARG A 24 1.93 2.19 5.14
C ARG A 24 2.37 2.90 3.89
N VAL A 25 3.33 3.81 4.03
CA VAL A 25 3.93 4.57 2.93
C VAL A 25 5.43 4.47 3.02
N ALA A 26 6.10 4.25 1.90
CA ALA A 26 7.55 4.16 1.83
C ALA A 26 8.09 4.77 0.53
N ASN A 27 9.31 5.29 0.59
CA ASN A 27 10.06 5.65 -0.60
C ASN A 27 10.64 4.39 -1.23
N ILE A 28 10.17 4.04 -2.43
CA ILE A 28 10.60 2.86 -3.16
C ILE A 28 11.14 3.33 -4.51
N PRO A 29 12.45 3.17 -4.79
CA PRO A 29 13.02 3.56 -6.07
C PRO A 29 12.32 2.85 -7.24
N LEU A 30 12.19 3.54 -8.38
CA LEU A 30 11.52 3.02 -9.58
C LEU A 30 12.01 1.61 -9.97
N LYS A 31 13.32 1.38 -9.90
CA LYS A 31 13.95 0.07 -10.20
C LYS A 31 13.45 -1.10 -9.33
N ARG A 32 12.90 -0.82 -8.14
CA ARG A 32 12.35 -1.82 -7.21
C ARG A 32 10.82 -1.86 -7.23
N ALA A 33 10.15 -0.82 -7.74
CA ALA A 33 8.69 -0.68 -7.65
C ALA A 33 7.92 -1.88 -8.21
N HIS A 34 8.33 -2.40 -9.38
CA HIS A 34 7.71 -3.58 -9.98
C HIS A 34 7.89 -4.84 -9.11
N SER A 35 9.08 -5.04 -8.54
CA SER A 35 9.36 -6.19 -7.66
C SER A 35 8.51 -6.14 -6.39
N VAL A 36 8.34 -4.96 -5.78
CA VAL A 36 7.49 -4.81 -4.58
C VAL A 36 6.02 -5.05 -4.91
N ARG A 37 5.51 -4.52 -6.03
CA ARG A 37 4.15 -4.81 -6.52
C ARG A 37 3.92 -6.30 -6.75
N ASN A 38 4.88 -7.02 -7.31
CA ASN A 38 4.79 -8.46 -7.50
C ASN A 38 4.75 -9.21 -6.15
N LEU A 39 5.47 -8.75 -5.13
CA LEU A 39 5.38 -9.32 -3.78
C LEU A 39 4.01 -9.09 -3.16
N VAL A 40 3.39 -7.92 -3.35
CA VAL A 40 2.01 -7.66 -2.92
C VAL A 40 1.03 -8.59 -3.63
N SER A 41 1.15 -8.73 -4.95
CA SER A 41 0.31 -9.66 -5.73
C SER A 41 0.45 -11.10 -5.25
N ARG A 42 1.69 -11.57 -5.01
CA ARG A 42 1.94 -12.90 -4.45
C ARG A 42 1.39 -13.04 -3.04
N PHE A 43 1.54 -12.03 -2.19
CA PHE A 43 0.95 -12.02 -0.86
C PHE A 43 -0.57 -12.20 -0.96
N ASN A 44 -1.27 -11.37 -1.73
CA ASN A 44 -2.72 -11.47 -1.88
C ASN A 44 -3.17 -12.84 -2.39
N ARG A 45 -2.42 -13.44 -3.32
CA ARG A 45 -2.75 -14.75 -3.90
C ARG A 45 -2.50 -15.94 -2.95
N PHE A 46 -1.40 -15.92 -2.19
CA PHE A 46 -0.94 -17.12 -1.47
C PHE A 46 -1.03 -17.01 0.05
N CYS A 47 -1.00 -15.80 0.60
CA CYS A 47 -0.99 -15.59 2.05
C CYS A 47 -2.16 -14.72 2.52
N GLY A 48 -2.74 -13.93 1.64
CA GLY A 48 -3.81 -13.00 1.95
C GLY A 48 -5.07 -13.74 2.39
N GLU A 49 -5.46 -14.77 1.63
CA GLU A 49 -6.61 -15.62 1.95
C GLU A 49 -6.43 -16.32 3.31
N ASP A 50 -5.31 -17.02 3.51
CA ASP A 50 -4.98 -17.69 4.78
C ASP A 50 -4.94 -16.73 5.98
N ARG A 51 -4.52 -15.48 5.77
CA ARG A 51 -4.40 -14.46 6.82
C ARG A 51 -5.65 -13.60 6.96
N GLY A 52 -6.67 -13.80 6.12
CA GLY A 52 -7.91 -13.02 6.08
C GLY A 52 -7.72 -11.57 5.64
N ARG A 53 -6.70 -11.25 4.83
CA ARG A 53 -6.36 -9.87 4.43
C ARG A 53 -6.07 -9.74 2.94
N PHE A 54 -6.45 -8.60 2.37
CA PHE A 54 -6.06 -8.19 1.04
C PHE A 54 -5.33 -6.84 1.09
N LEU A 55 -4.29 -6.70 0.29
CA LEU A 55 -3.49 -5.47 0.22
C LEU A 55 -3.76 -4.74 -1.09
N HIS A 56 -4.27 -3.52 -0.96
CA HIS A 56 -4.24 -2.53 -2.02
C HIS A 56 -2.84 -1.93 -2.13
N VAL A 57 -2.41 -1.57 -3.35
CA VAL A 57 -1.11 -0.96 -3.60
C VAL A 57 -1.22 0.17 -4.61
N SER A 58 -0.57 1.30 -4.32
CA SER A 58 -0.41 2.43 -5.24
C SER A 58 1.04 2.88 -5.26
N TYR A 59 1.48 3.43 -6.38
CA TYR A 59 2.84 3.94 -6.55
C TYR A 59 2.84 5.21 -7.36
N ASN A 60 3.48 6.24 -6.82
CA ASN A 60 3.80 7.48 -7.48
C ASN A 60 5.19 7.35 -8.13
N SER A 61 5.22 7.30 -9.46
CA SER A 61 6.47 7.14 -10.23
C SER A 61 7.30 8.42 -10.35
N VAL A 62 6.74 9.58 -10.02
CA VAL A 62 7.48 10.85 -10.04
C VAL A 62 8.25 11.02 -8.73
N ALA A 63 7.55 10.93 -7.60
CA ALA A 63 8.15 11.08 -6.27
C ALA A 63 8.74 9.77 -5.71
N HIS A 64 8.70 8.67 -6.47
CA HIS A 64 9.21 7.34 -6.08
C HIS A 64 8.66 6.84 -4.73
N ARG A 65 7.34 6.90 -4.57
CA ARG A 65 6.64 6.58 -3.32
C ARG A 65 5.60 5.50 -3.51
N MET A 66 5.55 4.54 -2.59
CA MET A 66 4.58 3.45 -2.60
C MET A 66 3.70 3.51 -1.36
N ALA A 67 2.42 3.21 -1.52
CA ALA A 67 1.47 2.99 -0.44
C ALA A 67 0.94 1.56 -0.51
N ILE A 68 0.78 0.93 0.65
CA ILE A 68 0.03 -0.31 0.81
C ILE A 68 -1.04 -0.12 1.88
N PHE A 69 -2.26 -0.56 1.60
CA PHE A 69 -3.39 -0.49 2.53
C PHE A 69 -4.02 -1.87 2.67
N ALA A 70 -4.23 -2.31 3.91
CA ALA A 70 -4.78 -3.63 4.17
C ALA A 70 -6.26 -3.58 4.53
N ILE A 71 -7.03 -4.45 3.90
CA ILE A 71 -8.46 -4.67 4.19
C ILE A 71 -8.69 -6.14 4.53
N SER A 72 -9.85 -6.45 5.11
CA SER A 72 -10.26 -7.85 5.27
C SER A 72 -10.63 -8.48 3.92
N THR A 73 -10.54 -9.80 3.82
CA THR A 73 -11.01 -10.53 2.62
C THR A 73 -12.51 -10.31 2.40
N GLU A 74 -13.30 -10.20 3.47
CA GLU A 74 -14.73 -9.87 3.40
C GLU A 74 -14.97 -8.49 2.75
N GLN A 75 -14.22 -7.48 3.18
CA GLN A 75 -14.27 -6.15 2.57
C GLN A 75 -13.84 -6.19 1.10
N ARG A 76 -12.82 -7.00 0.76
CA ARG A 76 -12.41 -7.16 -0.64
C ARG A 76 -13.50 -7.79 -1.50
N ASN A 77 -14.25 -8.76 -0.97
CA ASN A 77 -15.38 -9.36 -1.70
C ASN A 77 -16.49 -8.33 -1.94
N LEU A 78 -16.82 -7.51 -0.93
CA LEU A 78 -17.78 -6.41 -1.09
C LEU A 78 -17.34 -5.40 -2.15
N GLU A 79 -16.07 -5.00 -2.16
CA GLU A 79 -15.52 -4.10 -3.19
C GLU A 79 -15.68 -4.66 -4.61
N ARG A 80 -15.43 -5.97 -4.78
CA ARG A 80 -15.54 -6.64 -6.09
C ARG A 80 -16.98 -6.75 -6.55
N ASP A 81 -17.88 -7.11 -5.64
CA ASP A 81 -19.24 -7.51 -5.99
C ASP A 81 -20.20 -6.31 -6.09
N ILE A 82 -19.92 -5.21 -5.37
CA ILE A 82 -20.82 -4.05 -5.24
C ILE A 82 -20.20 -2.77 -5.82
N LEU A 83 -18.91 -2.53 -5.59
CA LEU A 83 -18.27 -1.23 -5.85
C LEU A 83 -17.47 -1.18 -7.15
N ALA A 84 -17.53 -2.21 -8.00
CA ALA A 84 -16.87 -2.28 -9.32
C ALA A 84 -15.39 -1.79 -9.35
N ASP A 85 -14.64 -2.01 -8.26
CA ASP A 85 -13.30 -1.44 -8.07
C ASP A 85 -13.26 0.11 -8.22
N GLU A 86 -14.13 0.86 -7.55
CA GLU A 86 -14.09 2.34 -7.50
C GLU A 86 -12.80 2.92 -6.89
N HIS A 87 -11.93 2.07 -6.35
CA HIS A 87 -10.66 2.43 -5.72
C HIS A 87 -10.83 3.44 -4.57
N GLU A 88 -11.96 3.41 -3.86
CA GLU A 88 -12.25 4.29 -2.70
C GLU A 88 -11.13 4.28 -1.65
N TRP A 89 -10.41 3.17 -1.52
CA TRP A 89 -9.26 3.09 -0.61
C TRP A 89 -8.21 4.19 -0.87
N LYS A 90 -8.11 4.71 -2.10
CA LYS A 90 -7.20 5.82 -2.44
C LYS A 90 -7.53 7.10 -1.69
N GLU A 91 -8.77 7.28 -1.23
CA GLU A 91 -9.15 8.40 -0.35
C GLU A 91 -8.49 8.31 1.04
N LYS A 92 -7.98 7.13 1.43
CA LYS A 92 -7.19 6.96 2.65
C LYS A 92 -5.75 7.48 2.50
N LEU A 93 -5.28 7.70 1.26
CA LEU A 93 -3.93 8.20 1.03
C LEU A 93 -3.78 9.63 1.58
N PRO A 94 -2.63 9.99 2.16
CA PRO A 94 -2.42 11.35 2.63
C PRO A 94 -2.44 12.34 1.46
N LYS A 95 -2.82 13.59 1.73
CA LYS A 95 -2.79 14.69 0.76
C LYS A 95 -1.38 14.84 0.21
N GLY A 96 -1.28 15.07 -1.10
CA GLY A 96 0.02 15.15 -1.77
C GLY A 96 0.72 13.79 -1.95
N PHE A 97 0.06 12.65 -1.70
CA PHE A 97 0.66 11.36 -2.04
C PHE A 97 1.08 11.28 -3.52
N PHE A 98 0.26 11.86 -4.41
CA PHE A 98 0.51 11.90 -5.85
C PHE A 98 1.22 13.18 -6.32
N SER A 99 1.63 14.09 -5.42
CA SER A 99 2.45 15.24 -5.83
C SER A 99 3.86 14.79 -6.22
N ASP A 100 4.56 15.65 -6.93
CA ASP A 100 5.97 15.49 -7.27
C ASP A 100 6.90 15.81 -6.09
N GLU A 101 6.39 16.48 -5.05
CA GLU A 101 7.16 16.84 -3.87
C GLU A 101 7.75 15.59 -3.17
N PRO A 102 9.08 15.55 -2.97
CA PRO A 102 9.72 14.46 -2.27
C PRO A 102 9.30 14.45 -0.80
N TRP A 103 9.09 13.25 -0.26
CA TRP A 103 8.85 13.07 1.17
C TRP A 103 10.08 12.43 1.81
N GLU A 104 10.44 12.88 2.99
CA GLU A 104 11.60 12.37 3.70
C GLU A 104 11.22 11.15 4.54
N GLU A 105 12.11 10.15 4.53
CA GLU A 105 11.97 8.98 5.39
C GLU A 105 11.96 9.41 6.87
N GLY A 106 11.02 8.85 7.64
CA GLY A 106 10.86 9.14 9.05
C GLY A 106 9.99 10.37 9.37
N LYS A 107 9.62 11.19 8.37
CA LYS A 107 8.67 12.30 8.54
C LYS A 107 7.22 11.86 8.36
N GLU A 108 6.31 12.58 8.99
CA GLU A 108 4.85 12.38 8.90
C GLU A 108 4.21 13.37 7.92
N TYR A 109 3.23 12.89 7.17
CA TYR A 109 2.47 13.65 6.17
C TYR A 109 0.96 13.41 6.33
N GLU A 110 0.15 14.45 6.11
CA GLU A 110 -1.31 14.45 6.36
C GLU A 110 -2.19 14.09 5.18
#